data_AF-A0A8T6DXM0-F1
#
_entry.id   AF-A0A8T6DXM0-F1
#
_cell.length_a   1.000
_cell.length_b   1.000
_cell.length_c   1.000
_cell.angle_alpha   90.00
_cell.angle_beta   90.00
_cell.angle_gamma   90.00
#
_symmetry.space_group_name_H-M   'P 1'
#
loop_
_entity.id
_entity.type
_entity.pdbx_description
1 polymer ?
#
loop_
_entity_poly.entity_id
_entity_poly.type
_entity_poly.pdbx_seq_one_letter_code
_entity_poly.pdbx_strand_id
1 'polypeptide(L)'
;MLDQTASAESETVRGTVQSVVFERLVDIDPNAALQHALDRRGNLQKESLDTIFREWAFSDLDTAVAAAINLDHHLSRAALRTVVLARSDLSANLRQDIELHLDDDDFIQTVIAEERTWLHSQTPEEAWHAAIGDRQQLSKKVGLLASIAEVWWRQDSERVLQKIVESTKPTSHQWNSDTYVVLRLLVQALAEHAPQEVFDQAANLTEPFREALVRAVSEHWSRFDPHAAFLAVSQYESDARRKTLTRIVVQAWARSNPHELVQKSDSFALALQTIAMEEAILSLGRTNRDEAVRVLQDAHRKGIVVMNSLDSFFTQWVITDRRGAIQWILSNEDLQDHERESILKVIIRTVAMMDSRRSLQLRIRLGHLFDISVEQYEADLVRTLANSDLESAISLLPSVRRESKFKSASVVGEVLVFGDQPLRALGLANLLPRDRRSDYYYGVFVHWSRHDPKHLVESISSLSPQNLRTLAAKALTQSHAGVPVFSPEELEYIKRYLDDG
;
A
#
# COMPACT_ATOMS: atom_id res chain seq x y z
N MET A 1 52.61 -27.78 -13.71
CA MET A 1 52.23 -26.79 -14.75
C MET A 1 51.45 -25.62 -14.18
N LEU A 2 50.46 -25.82 -13.29
CA LEU A 2 49.72 -24.71 -12.66
C LEU A 2 50.63 -23.67 -12.00
N ASP A 3 51.66 -24.07 -11.25
CA ASP A 3 52.60 -23.13 -10.63
C ASP A 3 53.41 -22.29 -11.65
N GLN A 4 53.67 -22.85 -12.83
CA GLN A 4 54.38 -22.15 -13.91
C GLN A 4 53.48 -21.12 -14.60
N THR A 5 52.15 -21.22 -14.47
CA THR A 5 51.23 -20.21 -15.03
C THR A 5 51.30 -18.90 -14.26
N ALA A 6 51.69 -18.93 -12.98
CA ALA A 6 51.80 -17.74 -12.15
C ALA A 6 52.86 -16.75 -12.67
N SER A 7 53.87 -17.24 -13.42
CA SER A 7 54.92 -16.41 -14.00
C SER A 7 54.58 -15.79 -15.36
N ALA A 8 53.35 -15.96 -15.87
CA ALA A 8 52.94 -15.29 -17.10
C ALA A 8 52.91 -13.76 -16.92
N GLU A 9 53.46 -13.04 -17.92
CA GLU A 9 53.70 -11.59 -17.86
C GLU A 9 52.43 -10.73 -17.85
N SER A 10 51.31 -11.23 -18.41
CA SER A 10 50.02 -10.53 -18.37
C SER A 10 48.94 -11.36 -17.67
N GLU A 11 48.03 -10.66 -16.99
CA GLU A 11 46.89 -11.25 -16.30
C GLU A 11 45.96 -12.00 -17.27
N THR A 12 45.75 -11.46 -18.48
CA THR A 12 44.96 -12.12 -19.52
C THR A 12 45.58 -13.44 -19.98
N VAL A 13 46.89 -13.45 -20.27
CA VAL A 13 47.59 -14.69 -20.66
C VAL A 13 47.57 -15.71 -19.53
N ARG A 14 47.74 -15.26 -18.28
CA ARG A 14 47.63 -16.12 -17.10
C ARG A 14 46.25 -16.77 -17.01
N GLY A 15 45.18 -15.99 -17.14
CA GLY A 15 43.81 -16.48 -17.11
C GLY A 15 43.54 -17.51 -18.22
N THR A 16 43.95 -17.22 -19.47
CA THR A 16 43.78 -18.16 -20.59
C THR A 16 44.53 -19.47 -20.40
N VAL A 17 45.82 -19.41 -20.01
CA VAL A 17 46.61 -20.63 -19.79
C VAL A 17 46.03 -21.44 -18.63
N GLN A 18 45.56 -20.78 -17.58
CA GLN A 18 44.92 -21.46 -16.46
C GLN A 18 43.61 -22.14 -16.86
N SER A 19 42.76 -21.49 -17.66
CA SER A 19 41.53 -22.13 -18.17
C SER A 19 41.85 -23.42 -18.91
N VAL A 20 42.79 -23.38 -19.86
CA VAL A 20 43.20 -24.57 -20.63
C VAL A 20 43.75 -25.68 -19.73
N VAL A 21 44.53 -25.33 -18.71
CA VAL A 21 45.06 -26.34 -17.77
C VAL A 21 43.95 -26.95 -16.91
N PHE A 22 43.00 -26.15 -16.42
CA PHE A 22 41.88 -26.66 -15.65
C PHE A 22 40.91 -27.48 -16.49
N GLU A 23 40.62 -27.08 -17.73
CA GLU A 23 39.84 -27.88 -18.70
C GLU A 23 40.44 -29.29 -18.81
N ARG A 24 41.76 -29.39 -19.02
CA ARG A 24 42.44 -30.69 -19.10
C ARG A 24 42.50 -31.45 -17.79
N LEU A 25 42.56 -30.75 -16.66
CA LEU A 25 42.63 -31.39 -15.36
C LEU A 25 41.27 -31.99 -14.97
N VAL A 26 40.18 -31.32 -15.33
CA VAL A 26 38.82 -31.82 -15.12
C VAL A 26 38.56 -33.13 -15.88
N ASP A 27 39.09 -33.25 -17.11
CA ASP A 27 39.02 -34.50 -17.88
C ASP A 27 39.70 -35.70 -17.19
N ILE A 28 40.71 -35.43 -16.36
CA ILE A 28 41.55 -36.47 -15.72
C ILE A 28 41.08 -36.75 -14.29
N ASP A 29 40.95 -35.71 -13.47
CA ASP A 29 40.56 -35.76 -12.07
C ASP A 29 39.88 -34.43 -11.66
N PRO A 30 38.53 -34.36 -11.74
CA PRO A 30 37.79 -33.14 -11.44
C PRO A 30 37.86 -32.75 -9.96
N ASN A 31 38.04 -33.72 -9.05
CA ASN A 31 38.18 -33.43 -7.62
C ASN A 31 39.53 -32.77 -7.32
N ALA A 32 40.61 -33.25 -7.93
CA ALA A 32 41.92 -32.61 -7.82
C ALA A 32 41.89 -31.18 -8.43
N ALA A 33 41.21 -30.99 -9.56
CA ALA A 33 41.00 -29.67 -10.14
C ALA A 33 40.27 -28.73 -9.18
N LEU A 34 39.17 -29.19 -8.59
CA LEU A 34 38.38 -28.43 -7.62
C LEU A 34 39.20 -28.05 -6.38
N GLN A 35 39.93 -28.99 -5.78
CA GLN A 35 40.79 -28.70 -4.62
C GLN A 35 41.84 -27.62 -4.95
N HIS A 36 42.49 -27.74 -6.11
CA HIS A 36 43.44 -26.73 -6.57
C HIS A 36 42.81 -25.34 -6.81
N ALA A 37 41.55 -25.28 -7.23
CA ALA A 37 40.82 -24.02 -7.34
C ALA A 37 40.45 -23.45 -5.96
N LEU A 38 40.05 -24.29 -5.00
CA LEU A 38 39.68 -23.85 -3.65
C LEU A 38 40.85 -23.28 -2.86
N ASP A 39 42.07 -23.74 -3.11
CA ASP A 39 43.30 -23.18 -2.52
C ASP A 39 43.62 -21.75 -3.00
N ARG A 40 42.95 -21.27 -4.07
CA ARG A 40 43.12 -19.92 -4.61
C ARG A 40 42.24 -18.92 -3.89
N ARG A 41 42.50 -17.62 -4.11
CA ARG A 41 41.73 -16.52 -3.50
C ARG A 41 41.28 -15.49 -4.53
N GLY A 42 40.16 -14.83 -4.25
CA GLY A 42 39.64 -13.72 -5.04
C GLY A 42 39.15 -14.14 -6.44
N ASN A 43 39.36 -13.28 -7.43
CA ASN A 43 38.86 -13.49 -8.80
C ASN A 43 39.40 -14.76 -9.45
N LEU A 44 40.65 -15.13 -9.18
CA LEU A 44 41.26 -16.34 -9.73
C LEU A 44 40.56 -17.61 -9.24
N GLN A 45 40.06 -17.64 -8.00
CA GLN A 45 39.27 -18.75 -7.49
C GLN A 45 37.97 -18.86 -8.27
N LYS A 46 37.27 -17.73 -8.43
CA LYS A 46 36.00 -17.67 -9.16
C LYS A 46 36.16 -18.12 -10.62
N GLU A 47 37.11 -17.57 -11.36
CA GLU A 47 37.38 -17.94 -12.76
C GLU A 47 37.74 -19.42 -12.90
N SER A 48 38.55 -19.96 -11.98
CA SER A 48 38.92 -21.38 -12.00
C SER A 48 37.71 -22.27 -11.74
N LEU A 49 36.86 -21.92 -10.76
CA LEU A 49 35.62 -22.65 -10.48
C LEU A 49 34.65 -22.57 -11.67
N ASP A 50 34.54 -21.43 -12.34
CA ASP A 50 33.68 -21.29 -13.51
C ASP A 50 34.14 -22.21 -14.66
N THR A 51 35.44 -22.26 -14.96
CA THR A 51 35.96 -23.21 -15.95
C THR A 51 35.72 -24.66 -15.50
N ILE A 52 36.03 -24.99 -14.25
CA ILE A 52 35.93 -26.36 -13.74
C ILE A 52 34.50 -26.89 -13.80
N PHE A 53 33.55 -26.15 -13.23
CA PHE A 53 32.16 -26.62 -13.17
C PHE A 53 31.48 -26.62 -14.52
N ARG A 54 31.90 -25.76 -15.46
CA ARG A 54 31.43 -25.82 -16.84
C ARG A 54 31.84 -27.12 -17.52
N GLU A 55 33.14 -27.43 -17.53
CA GLU A 55 33.65 -28.64 -18.18
C GLU A 55 33.20 -29.92 -17.45
N TRP A 56 33.15 -29.88 -16.12
CA TRP A 56 32.69 -31.01 -15.32
C TRP A 56 31.20 -31.27 -15.58
N ALA A 57 30.38 -30.23 -15.64
CA ALA A 57 28.97 -30.39 -15.99
C ALA A 57 28.79 -30.98 -17.39
N PHE A 58 29.69 -30.74 -18.36
CA PHE A 58 29.63 -31.37 -19.68
C PHE A 58 29.95 -32.87 -19.64
N SER A 59 30.93 -33.29 -18.85
CA SER A 59 31.35 -34.69 -18.77
C SER A 59 30.46 -35.53 -17.84
N ASP A 60 30.12 -35.01 -16.67
CA ASP A 60 29.36 -35.70 -15.61
C ASP A 60 28.56 -34.68 -14.78
N LEU A 61 27.33 -34.41 -15.23
CA LEU A 61 26.44 -33.41 -14.65
C LEU A 61 26.09 -33.70 -13.19
N ASP A 62 25.72 -34.95 -12.87
CA ASP A 62 25.22 -35.31 -11.53
C ASP A 62 26.32 -35.11 -10.47
N THR A 63 27.56 -35.53 -10.77
CA THR A 63 28.68 -35.33 -9.85
C THR A 63 29.11 -33.88 -9.76
N ALA A 64 29.05 -33.11 -10.85
CA ALA A 64 29.32 -31.68 -10.84
C ALA A 64 28.32 -30.93 -9.93
N VAL A 65 27.01 -31.23 -10.03
CA VAL A 65 25.99 -30.63 -9.15
C VAL A 65 26.22 -31.03 -7.69
N ALA A 66 26.46 -32.31 -7.42
CA ALA A 66 26.74 -32.78 -6.07
C ALA A 66 27.99 -32.11 -5.47
N ALA A 67 29.05 -31.91 -6.27
CA ALA A 67 30.25 -31.21 -5.83
C ALA A 67 29.98 -29.73 -5.55
N ALA A 68 29.21 -29.06 -6.41
CA ALA A 68 28.84 -27.65 -6.24
C ALA A 68 28.01 -27.41 -4.98
N ILE A 69 27.05 -28.29 -4.66
CA ILE A 69 26.21 -28.19 -3.45
C ILE A 69 27.05 -28.28 -2.16
N ASN A 70 28.13 -29.06 -2.18
CA ASN A 70 28.99 -29.25 -1.01
C ASN A 70 30.02 -28.13 -0.77
N LEU A 71 30.05 -27.09 -1.60
CA LEU A 71 30.91 -25.93 -1.40
C LEU A 71 30.34 -24.98 -0.35
N ASP A 72 31.21 -24.10 0.17
CA ASP A 72 30.75 -22.96 0.97
C ASP A 72 29.69 -22.16 0.21
N HIS A 73 28.66 -21.69 0.90
CA HIS A 73 27.43 -21.12 0.31
C HIS A 73 27.68 -20.12 -0.84
N HIS A 74 28.63 -19.18 -0.71
CA HIS A 74 28.94 -18.23 -1.80
C HIS A 74 29.55 -18.92 -3.04
N LEU A 75 30.43 -19.89 -2.84
CA LEU A 75 31.07 -20.64 -3.93
C LEU A 75 30.10 -21.65 -4.55
N SER A 76 29.25 -22.28 -3.73
CA SER A 76 28.18 -23.17 -4.18
C SER A 76 27.26 -22.46 -5.17
N ARG A 77 26.83 -21.24 -4.84
CA ARG A 77 25.99 -20.44 -5.74
C ARG A 77 26.65 -20.15 -7.08
N ALA A 78 27.91 -19.71 -7.06
CA ALA A 78 28.65 -19.41 -8.30
C ALA A 78 28.84 -20.69 -9.15
N ALA A 79 29.20 -21.80 -8.52
CA ALA A 79 29.37 -23.10 -9.17
C ALA A 79 28.06 -23.61 -9.78
N LEU A 80 26.97 -23.62 -9.00
CA LEU A 80 25.64 -24.03 -9.45
C LEU A 80 25.15 -23.15 -10.60
N ARG A 81 25.34 -21.83 -10.50
CA ARG A 81 25.05 -20.91 -11.61
C ARG A 81 25.80 -21.30 -12.89
N THR A 82 27.07 -21.64 -12.78
CA THR A 82 27.88 -22.04 -13.94
C THR A 82 27.48 -23.41 -14.50
N VAL A 83 27.10 -24.37 -13.66
CA VAL A 83 26.57 -25.68 -14.11
C VAL A 83 25.31 -25.48 -14.95
N VAL A 84 24.36 -24.68 -14.46
CA VAL A 84 23.11 -24.34 -15.15
C VAL A 84 23.45 -23.65 -16.49
N LEU A 85 24.25 -22.58 -16.49
CA LEU A 85 24.67 -21.92 -17.73
C LEU A 85 25.38 -22.83 -18.75
N ALA A 86 26.04 -23.90 -18.31
CA ALA A 86 26.75 -24.85 -19.17
C ALA A 86 25.83 -25.90 -19.82
N ARG A 87 24.70 -26.24 -19.19
CA ARG A 87 23.88 -27.40 -19.55
C ARG A 87 22.40 -27.04 -19.62
N SER A 88 21.84 -26.91 -20.82
CA SER A 88 20.40 -26.65 -21.00
C SER A 88 19.50 -27.87 -20.75
N ASP A 89 20.06 -29.07 -20.63
CA ASP A 89 19.36 -30.36 -20.55
C ASP A 89 19.18 -30.90 -19.12
N LEU A 90 19.25 -30.02 -18.10
CA LEU A 90 18.99 -30.38 -16.70
C LEU A 90 17.63 -31.06 -16.52
N SER A 91 17.62 -32.22 -15.84
CA SER A 91 16.40 -32.91 -15.45
C SER A 91 15.58 -32.08 -14.45
N ALA A 92 14.26 -32.31 -14.39
CA ALA A 92 13.38 -31.59 -13.46
C ALA A 92 13.79 -31.73 -11.99
N ASN A 93 14.27 -32.92 -11.60
CA ASN A 93 14.74 -33.18 -10.23
C ASN A 93 16.00 -32.37 -9.92
N LEU A 94 16.98 -32.36 -10.84
CA LEU A 94 18.20 -31.58 -10.66
C LEU A 94 17.90 -30.08 -10.59
N ARG A 95 17.00 -29.57 -11.42
CA ARG A 95 16.58 -28.16 -11.36
C ARG A 95 16.00 -27.82 -9.99
N GLN A 96 15.15 -28.69 -9.44
CA GLN A 96 14.56 -28.52 -8.12
C GLN A 96 15.64 -28.56 -7.02
N ASP A 97 16.60 -29.48 -7.10
CA ASP A 97 17.70 -29.56 -6.13
C ASP A 97 18.59 -28.31 -6.19
N ILE A 98 18.83 -27.75 -7.37
CA ILE A 98 19.59 -26.50 -7.56
C ILE A 98 18.79 -25.29 -7.03
N GLU A 99 17.47 -25.23 -7.29
CA GLU A 99 16.58 -24.17 -6.78
C GLU A 99 16.61 -24.09 -5.24
N LEU A 100 16.77 -25.21 -4.54
CA LEU A 100 16.87 -25.23 -3.07
C LEU A 100 18.17 -24.59 -2.52
N HIS A 101 19.21 -24.46 -3.35
CA HIS A 101 20.54 -24.00 -2.94
C HIS A 101 20.91 -22.61 -3.47
N LEU A 102 20.16 -22.10 -4.46
CA LEU A 102 20.24 -20.73 -4.92
C LEU A 102 19.17 -19.89 -4.20
N ASP A 103 19.41 -18.59 -4.00
CA ASP A 103 18.28 -17.73 -3.66
C ASP A 103 17.42 -17.49 -4.91
N ASP A 104 16.17 -17.10 -4.68
CA ASP A 104 15.19 -16.91 -5.75
C ASP A 104 15.75 -16.00 -6.87
N ASP A 105 16.48 -14.94 -6.50
CA ASP A 105 17.05 -13.99 -7.46
C ASP A 105 18.21 -14.59 -8.29
N ASP A 106 19.17 -15.30 -7.68
CA ASP A 106 20.29 -15.93 -8.40
C ASP A 106 19.80 -17.07 -9.31
N PHE A 107 18.83 -17.86 -8.85
CA PHE A 107 18.21 -18.92 -9.67
C PHE A 107 17.48 -18.32 -10.86
N ILE A 108 16.63 -17.29 -10.64
CA ILE A 108 15.88 -16.62 -11.70
C ILE A 108 16.83 -16.06 -12.76
N GLN A 109 17.90 -15.37 -12.39
CA GLN A 109 18.85 -14.81 -13.37
C GLN A 109 19.58 -15.88 -14.19
N THR A 110 19.87 -17.01 -13.56
CA THR A 110 20.57 -18.12 -14.21
C THR A 110 19.65 -18.88 -15.17
N VAL A 111 18.43 -19.18 -14.74
CA VAL A 111 17.38 -19.77 -15.57
C VAL A 111 17.03 -18.85 -16.74
N ILE A 112 16.91 -17.53 -16.52
CA ILE A 112 16.71 -16.56 -17.60
C ILE A 112 17.84 -16.62 -18.65
N ALA A 113 19.09 -16.83 -18.25
CA ALA A 113 20.22 -16.90 -19.17
C ALA A 113 20.25 -18.21 -19.99
N GLU A 114 19.94 -19.36 -19.39
CA GLU A 114 19.70 -20.61 -20.14
C GLU A 114 18.53 -20.44 -21.11
N GLU A 115 17.41 -19.91 -20.61
CA GLU A 115 16.20 -19.73 -21.38
C GLU A 115 16.39 -18.73 -22.51
N ARG A 116 17.30 -17.74 -22.38
CA ARG A 116 17.74 -16.89 -23.51
C ARG A 116 18.45 -17.67 -24.61
N THR A 117 19.32 -18.61 -24.25
CA THR A 117 20.00 -19.47 -25.22
C THR A 117 18.98 -20.37 -25.92
N TRP A 118 18.03 -20.92 -25.16
CA TRP A 118 16.92 -21.70 -25.71
C TRP A 118 15.95 -20.84 -26.56
N LEU A 119 15.67 -19.59 -26.15
CA LEU A 119 14.87 -18.62 -26.89
C LEU A 119 15.47 -18.32 -28.27
N HIS A 120 16.78 -18.32 -28.40
CA HIS A 120 17.44 -18.15 -29.71
C HIS A 120 17.20 -19.34 -30.66
N SER A 121 16.81 -20.51 -30.12
CA SER A 121 16.51 -21.71 -30.91
C SER A 121 15.04 -21.86 -31.28
N GLN A 122 14.14 -21.08 -30.67
CA GLN A 122 12.70 -21.13 -30.90
C GLN A 122 12.18 -19.80 -31.45
N THR A 123 10.99 -19.81 -32.05
CA THR A 123 10.28 -18.55 -32.26
C THR A 123 9.82 -17.99 -30.90
N PRO A 124 9.79 -16.67 -30.68
CA PRO A 124 9.35 -16.14 -29.40
C PRO A 124 7.92 -16.53 -29.00
N GLU A 125 7.06 -16.83 -29.99
CA GLU A 125 5.70 -17.35 -29.75
C GLU A 125 5.70 -18.77 -29.16
N GLU A 126 6.51 -19.67 -29.71
CA GLU A 126 6.66 -21.03 -29.16
C GLU A 126 7.22 -20.97 -27.75
N ALA A 127 8.21 -20.10 -27.55
CA ALA A 127 8.83 -19.92 -26.25
C ALA A 127 7.84 -19.38 -25.21
N TRP A 128 7.03 -18.41 -25.61
CA TRP A 128 5.93 -17.88 -24.80
C TRP A 128 4.96 -19.00 -24.41
N HIS A 129 4.49 -19.79 -25.38
CA HIS A 129 3.54 -20.87 -25.15
C HIS A 129 4.07 -21.94 -24.19
N ALA A 130 5.34 -22.30 -24.30
CA ALA A 130 5.97 -23.23 -23.38
C ALA A 130 6.11 -22.64 -21.96
N ALA A 131 6.49 -21.36 -21.84
CA ALA A 131 6.64 -20.69 -20.56
C ALA A 131 5.33 -20.60 -19.77
N ILE A 132 4.21 -20.27 -20.44
CA ILE A 132 2.88 -20.17 -19.82
C ILE A 132 2.20 -21.51 -19.55
N GLY A 133 2.72 -22.61 -20.11
CA GLY A 133 2.08 -23.94 -20.07
C GLY A 133 1.86 -24.47 -18.65
N ASP A 134 2.74 -24.09 -17.70
CA ASP A 134 2.58 -24.36 -16.28
C ASP A 134 2.01 -23.14 -15.55
N ARG A 135 0.68 -23.07 -15.50
CA ARG A 135 -0.03 -21.94 -14.88
C ARG A 135 0.22 -21.78 -13.38
N GLN A 136 0.56 -22.86 -12.67
CA GLN A 136 0.80 -22.81 -11.22
C GLN A 136 2.11 -22.09 -10.87
N GLN A 137 3.02 -21.96 -11.83
CA GLN A 137 4.32 -21.32 -11.66
C GLN A 137 4.44 -19.96 -12.35
N LEU A 138 3.33 -19.36 -12.82
CA LEU A 138 3.38 -18.10 -13.57
C LEU A 138 4.07 -16.97 -12.78
N SER A 139 3.82 -16.88 -11.48
CA SER A 139 4.46 -15.88 -10.61
C SER A 139 5.98 -16.06 -10.52
N LYS A 140 6.47 -17.30 -10.55
CA LYS A 140 7.92 -17.61 -10.57
C LYS A 140 8.55 -17.34 -11.94
N LYS A 141 7.77 -17.44 -13.02
CA LYS A 141 8.24 -17.28 -14.41
C LYS A 141 8.12 -15.87 -14.96
N VAL A 142 7.75 -14.87 -14.15
CA VAL A 142 7.50 -13.52 -14.67
C VAL A 142 8.74 -12.91 -15.33
N GLY A 143 9.93 -13.07 -14.74
CA GLY A 143 11.17 -12.54 -15.31
C GLY A 143 11.52 -13.15 -16.68
N LEU A 144 11.29 -14.46 -16.85
CA LEU A 144 11.37 -15.12 -18.15
C LEU A 144 10.36 -14.52 -19.11
N LEU A 145 9.07 -14.55 -18.75
CA LEU A 145 7.99 -14.08 -19.63
C LEU A 145 8.24 -12.63 -20.08
N ALA A 146 8.72 -11.77 -19.20
CA ALA A 146 9.14 -10.41 -19.55
C ALA A 146 10.26 -10.38 -20.58
N SER A 147 11.31 -11.21 -20.41
CA SER A 147 12.41 -11.33 -21.39
C SER A 147 11.92 -11.86 -22.75
N ILE A 148 11.02 -12.85 -22.76
CA ILE A 148 10.41 -13.36 -24.00
C ILE A 148 9.63 -12.25 -24.70
N ALA A 149 8.75 -11.57 -23.95
CA ALA A 149 7.91 -10.50 -24.47
C ALA A 149 8.75 -9.34 -25.03
N GLU A 150 9.86 -8.97 -24.39
CA GLU A 150 10.78 -7.94 -24.88
C GLU A 150 11.42 -8.33 -26.23
N VAL A 151 11.96 -9.55 -26.34
CA VAL A 151 12.54 -10.06 -27.59
C VAL A 151 11.48 -10.14 -28.68
N TRP A 152 10.29 -10.64 -28.34
CA TRP A 152 9.19 -10.80 -29.27
C TRP A 152 8.65 -9.44 -29.75
N TRP A 153 8.53 -8.46 -28.86
CA TRP A 153 8.07 -7.11 -29.20
C TRP A 153 8.96 -6.42 -30.23
N ARG A 154 10.28 -6.60 -30.15
CA ARG A 154 11.23 -6.07 -31.14
C ARG A 154 11.05 -6.68 -32.54
N GLN A 155 10.44 -7.87 -32.63
CA GLN A 155 10.20 -8.56 -33.89
C GLN A 155 8.79 -8.28 -34.43
N ASP A 156 7.78 -8.32 -33.57
CA ASP A 156 6.35 -8.22 -33.90
C ASP A 156 5.55 -7.71 -32.68
N SER A 157 5.52 -6.39 -32.51
CA SER A 157 4.89 -5.72 -31.37
C SER A 157 3.37 -5.97 -31.29
N GLU A 158 2.68 -5.86 -32.43
CA GLU A 158 1.22 -6.06 -32.55
C GLU A 158 0.81 -7.48 -32.09
N ARG A 159 1.55 -8.50 -32.55
CA ARG A 159 1.24 -9.90 -32.20
C ARG A 159 1.53 -10.21 -30.74
N VAL A 160 2.57 -9.59 -30.13
CA VAL A 160 2.92 -9.84 -28.72
C VAL A 160 1.75 -9.54 -27.81
N LEU A 161 1.17 -8.34 -27.89
CA LEU A 161 0.17 -7.91 -26.91
C LEU A 161 -1.11 -8.71 -27.09
N GLN A 162 -1.49 -8.99 -28.34
CA GLN A 162 -2.62 -9.87 -28.62
C GLN A 162 -2.42 -11.25 -27.99
N LYS A 163 -1.25 -11.86 -28.17
CA LYS A 163 -0.96 -13.21 -27.65
C LYS A 163 -0.82 -13.25 -26.13
N ILE A 164 -0.22 -12.23 -25.53
CA ILE A 164 -0.18 -12.05 -24.08
C ILE A 164 -1.61 -11.99 -23.54
N VAL A 165 -2.48 -11.16 -24.11
CA VAL A 165 -3.88 -11.04 -23.68
C VAL A 165 -4.63 -12.36 -23.87
N GLU A 166 -4.50 -13.02 -25.02
CA GLU A 166 -5.14 -14.30 -25.30
C GLU A 166 -4.73 -15.40 -24.33
N SER A 167 -3.43 -15.52 -24.04
CA SER A 167 -2.89 -16.54 -23.13
C SER A 167 -3.24 -16.31 -21.67
N THR A 168 -3.45 -15.04 -21.30
CA THR A 168 -3.83 -14.60 -19.95
C THR A 168 -5.34 -14.48 -19.76
N LYS A 169 -6.16 -14.87 -20.77
CA LYS A 169 -7.62 -14.92 -20.56
C LYS A 169 -7.95 -15.90 -19.43
N PRO A 170 -8.67 -15.44 -18.38
CA PRO A 170 -9.09 -16.34 -17.32
C PRO A 170 -10.03 -17.41 -17.92
N THR A 171 -9.81 -18.67 -17.56
CA THR A 171 -10.67 -19.79 -17.98
C THR A 171 -12.02 -19.79 -17.25
N SER A 172 -12.16 -18.98 -16.20
CA SER A 172 -13.40 -18.74 -15.47
C SER A 172 -13.76 -17.25 -15.53
N HIS A 173 -14.97 -16.89 -15.10
CA HIS A 173 -15.42 -15.49 -15.03
C HIS A 173 -14.67 -14.66 -13.97
N GLN A 174 -13.78 -15.27 -13.18
CA GLN A 174 -13.01 -14.60 -12.13
C GLN A 174 -11.53 -14.55 -12.53
N TRP A 175 -10.98 -13.35 -12.48
CA TRP A 175 -9.56 -13.11 -12.61
C TRP A 175 -8.84 -13.70 -11.41
N ASN A 176 -7.86 -14.57 -11.63
CA ASN A 176 -6.91 -14.89 -10.56
C ASN A 176 -5.90 -13.72 -10.43
N SER A 177 -5.39 -13.53 -9.22
CA SER A 177 -4.37 -12.51 -8.91
C SER A 177 -3.15 -12.63 -9.81
N ASP A 178 -2.78 -13.86 -10.17
CA ASP A 178 -1.53 -14.17 -10.86
C ASP A 178 -1.55 -13.65 -12.30
N THR A 179 -2.69 -13.78 -13.00
CA THR A 179 -2.89 -13.23 -14.34
C THR A 179 -2.70 -11.71 -14.35
N TYR A 180 -3.24 -11.02 -13.35
CA TYR A 180 -3.12 -9.56 -13.25
C TYR A 180 -1.67 -9.13 -12.97
N VAL A 181 -0.97 -9.86 -12.10
CA VAL A 181 0.44 -9.61 -11.77
C VAL A 181 1.32 -9.82 -13.01
N VAL A 182 1.14 -10.93 -13.72
CA VAL A 182 1.87 -11.24 -14.95
C VAL A 182 1.65 -10.16 -16.00
N LEU A 183 0.39 -9.83 -16.31
CA LEU A 183 0.05 -8.78 -17.27
C LEU A 183 0.68 -7.43 -16.92
N ARG A 184 0.62 -7.03 -15.65
CA ARG A 184 1.20 -5.77 -15.19
C ARG A 184 2.72 -5.74 -15.38
N LEU A 185 3.41 -6.83 -15.04
CA LEU A 185 4.86 -6.91 -15.12
C LEU A 185 5.35 -6.98 -16.57
N LEU A 186 4.63 -7.67 -17.45
CA LEU A 186 4.90 -7.68 -18.89
C LEU A 186 4.74 -6.29 -19.50
N VAL A 187 3.66 -5.60 -19.16
CA VAL A 187 3.44 -4.23 -19.61
C VAL A 187 4.55 -3.30 -19.12
N GLN A 188 5.04 -3.47 -17.89
CA GLN A 188 6.17 -2.70 -17.41
C GLN A 188 7.41 -2.95 -18.28
N ALA A 189 7.77 -4.20 -18.53
CA ALA A 189 8.92 -4.54 -19.38
C ALA A 189 8.79 -3.96 -20.81
N LEU A 190 7.60 -4.03 -21.41
CA LEU A 190 7.36 -3.49 -22.75
C LEU A 190 7.37 -1.95 -22.76
N ALA A 191 6.78 -1.32 -21.75
CA ALA A 191 6.68 0.13 -21.64
C ALA A 191 8.02 0.82 -21.34
N GLU A 192 9.06 0.09 -20.90
CA GLU A 192 10.42 0.63 -20.77
C GLU A 192 11.03 1.05 -22.13
N HIS A 193 10.60 0.42 -23.23
CA HIS A 193 11.17 0.66 -24.56
C HIS A 193 10.24 1.42 -25.51
N ALA A 194 8.93 1.17 -25.45
CA ALA A 194 7.97 1.73 -26.39
C ALA A 194 6.64 2.10 -25.71
N PRO A 195 6.64 2.98 -24.67
CA PRO A 195 5.46 3.20 -23.84
C PRO A 195 4.25 3.73 -24.62
N GLN A 196 4.46 4.59 -25.63
CA GLN A 196 3.38 5.11 -26.47
C GLN A 196 2.73 4.01 -27.31
N GLU A 197 3.53 3.19 -27.98
CA GLU A 197 3.02 2.09 -28.81
C GLU A 197 2.27 1.06 -27.95
N VAL A 198 2.81 0.70 -26.78
CA VAL A 198 2.12 -0.18 -25.82
C VAL A 198 0.81 0.45 -25.34
N PHE A 199 0.79 1.76 -25.09
CA PHE A 199 -0.43 2.49 -24.70
C PHE A 199 -1.50 2.44 -25.81
N ASP A 200 -1.13 2.74 -27.04
CA ASP A 200 -2.02 2.77 -28.20
C ASP A 200 -2.60 1.38 -28.49
N GLN A 201 -1.77 0.34 -28.43
CA GLN A 201 -2.22 -1.04 -28.56
C GLN A 201 -3.13 -1.46 -27.40
N ALA A 202 -2.80 -1.10 -26.15
CA ALA A 202 -3.63 -1.39 -24.99
C ALA A 202 -5.01 -0.71 -25.09
N ALA A 203 -5.08 0.49 -25.64
CA ALA A 203 -6.33 1.25 -25.85
C ALA A 203 -7.30 0.56 -26.82
N ASN A 204 -6.78 -0.28 -27.74
CA ASN A 204 -7.56 -1.03 -28.72
C ASN A 204 -8.09 -2.39 -28.22
N LEU A 205 -7.72 -2.80 -27.01
CA LEU A 205 -8.16 -4.07 -26.43
C LEU A 205 -9.64 -4.02 -25.98
N THR A 206 -10.24 -5.20 -25.78
CA THR A 206 -11.58 -5.31 -25.20
C THR A 206 -11.52 -5.18 -23.67
N GLU A 207 -12.64 -4.78 -23.06
CA GLU A 207 -12.75 -4.79 -21.60
C GLU A 207 -12.74 -6.22 -21.04
N PRO A 208 -12.22 -6.44 -19.80
CA PRO A 208 -11.63 -5.45 -18.90
C PRO A 208 -10.10 -5.27 -19.04
N PHE A 209 -9.48 -5.90 -20.06
CA PHE A 209 -8.02 -5.83 -20.29
C PHE A 209 -7.56 -4.42 -20.63
N ARG A 210 -8.32 -3.72 -21.48
CA ARG A 210 -8.04 -2.34 -21.87
C ARG A 210 -7.83 -1.44 -20.65
N GLU A 211 -8.77 -1.43 -19.71
CA GLU A 211 -8.65 -0.56 -18.53
C GLU A 211 -7.43 -0.91 -17.68
N ALA A 212 -7.19 -2.19 -17.40
CA ALA A 212 -6.06 -2.64 -16.59
C ALA A 212 -4.71 -2.27 -17.22
N LEU A 213 -4.56 -2.50 -18.52
CA LEU A 213 -3.29 -2.31 -19.23
C LEU A 213 -3.02 -0.83 -19.49
N VAL A 214 -4.01 -0.06 -19.95
CA VAL A 214 -3.87 1.40 -20.13
C VAL A 214 -3.48 2.06 -18.81
N ARG A 215 -4.07 1.64 -17.68
CA ARG A 215 -3.67 2.10 -16.34
C ARG A 215 -2.23 1.73 -16.00
N ALA A 216 -1.82 0.48 -16.24
CA ALA A 216 -0.47 0.01 -15.93
C ALA A 216 0.61 0.73 -16.77
N VAL A 217 0.38 0.87 -18.08
CA VAL A 217 1.27 1.64 -18.99
C VAL A 217 1.35 3.08 -18.54
N SER A 218 0.21 3.73 -18.27
CA SER A 218 0.18 5.14 -17.84
C SER A 218 0.98 5.35 -16.55
N GLU A 219 0.80 4.48 -15.55
CA GLU A 219 1.54 4.59 -14.29
C GLU A 219 3.05 4.41 -14.50
N HIS A 220 3.46 3.44 -15.32
CA HIS A 220 4.87 3.16 -15.58
C HIS A 220 5.52 4.26 -16.42
N TRP A 221 4.91 4.62 -17.56
CA TRP A 221 5.39 5.66 -18.47
C TRP A 221 5.61 6.99 -17.73
N SER A 222 4.70 7.35 -16.82
CA SER A 222 4.79 8.58 -16.04
C SER A 222 6.00 8.68 -15.11
N ARG A 223 6.69 7.57 -14.84
CA ARG A 223 7.92 7.58 -14.04
C ARG A 223 9.13 8.01 -14.87
N PHE A 224 9.10 7.77 -16.18
CA PHE A 224 10.21 8.05 -17.11
C PHE A 224 9.97 9.31 -17.93
N ASP A 225 8.77 9.49 -18.45
CA ASP A 225 8.35 10.66 -19.23
C ASP A 225 6.90 11.05 -18.88
N PRO A 226 6.71 11.77 -17.76
CA PRO A 226 5.38 12.18 -17.34
C PRO A 226 4.69 13.16 -18.29
N HIS A 227 5.43 13.95 -19.08
CA HIS A 227 4.81 14.87 -20.05
C HIS A 227 4.20 14.10 -21.21
N ALA A 228 4.93 13.16 -21.79
CA ALA A 228 4.42 12.36 -22.90
C ALA A 228 3.27 11.45 -22.44
N ALA A 229 3.39 10.83 -21.26
CA ALA A 229 2.29 10.07 -20.65
C ALA A 229 1.04 10.93 -20.44
N PHE A 230 1.21 12.16 -19.94
CA PHE A 230 0.11 13.10 -19.74
C PHE A 230 -0.56 13.49 -21.06
N LEU A 231 0.22 13.79 -22.10
CA LEU A 231 -0.30 14.12 -23.42
C LEU A 231 -1.08 12.95 -24.02
N ALA A 232 -0.56 11.72 -23.92
CA ALA A 232 -1.23 10.52 -24.41
C ALA A 232 -2.59 10.29 -23.71
N VAL A 233 -2.64 10.34 -22.37
CA VAL A 233 -3.91 10.16 -21.66
C VAL A 233 -4.90 11.29 -21.90
N SER A 234 -4.43 12.50 -22.22
CA SER A 234 -5.29 13.66 -22.52
C SER A 234 -6.05 13.51 -23.84
N GLN A 235 -5.55 12.68 -24.76
CA GLN A 235 -6.18 12.40 -26.05
C GLN A 235 -7.24 11.30 -25.97
N TYR A 236 -7.39 10.65 -24.81
CA TYR A 236 -8.34 9.55 -24.64
C TYR A 236 -9.80 10.03 -24.75
N GLU A 237 -10.59 9.39 -25.61
CA GLU A 237 -11.93 9.86 -26.00
C GLU A 237 -12.92 9.93 -24.82
N SER A 238 -12.91 8.94 -23.95
CA SER A 238 -13.85 8.85 -22.82
C SER A 238 -13.48 9.83 -21.71
N ASP A 239 -14.31 10.85 -21.48
CA ASP A 239 -14.13 11.86 -20.43
C ASP A 239 -13.89 11.27 -19.03
N ALA A 240 -14.66 10.26 -18.63
CA ALA A 240 -14.53 9.64 -17.31
C ALA A 240 -13.18 8.91 -17.17
N ARG A 241 -12.76 8.17 -18.20
CA ARG A 241 -11.48 7.45 -18.20
C ARG A 241 -10.30 8.39 -18.31
N ARG A 242 -10.38 9.40 -19.17
CA ARG A 242 -9.39 10.46 -19.29
C ARG A 242 -9.13 11.11 -17.94
N LYS A 243 -10.16 11.44 -17.17
CA LYS A 243 -10.02 11.98 -15.80
C LYS A 243 -9.28 11.01 -14.87
N THR A 244 -9.67 9.74 -14.86
CA THR A 244 -9.03 8.71 -14.02
C THR A 244 -7.55 8.51 -14.38
N LEU A 245 -7.23 8.34 -15.66
CA LEU A 245 -5.87 8.15 -16.15
C LEU A 245 -5.00 9.38 -15.92
N THR A 246 -5.55 10.57 -16.16
CA THR A 246 -4.87 11.83 -15.85
C THR A 246 -4.46 11.89 -14.38
N ARG A 247 -5.36 11.49 -13.46
CA ARG A 247 -5.03 11.44 -12.03
C ARG A 247 -3.90 10.46 -11.73
N ILE A 248 -3.91 9.28 -12.35
CA ILE A 248 -2.85 8.27 -12.19
C ILE A 248 -1.49 8.82 -12.67
N VAL A 249 -1.46 9.47 -13.84
CA VAL A 249 -0.25 10.08 -14.39
C VAL A 249 0.28 11.18 -13.47
N VAL A 250 -0.59 12.08 -13.02
CA VAL A 250 -0.23 13.16 -12.08
C VAL A 250 0.31 12.61 -10.76
N GLN A 251 -0.31 11.56 -10.21
CA GLN A 251 0.16 10.88 -9.00
C GLN A 251 1.52 10.21 -9.18
N ALA A 252 1.77 9.61 -10.34
CA ALA A 252 3.07 9.02 -10.64
C ALA A 252 4.15 10.11 -10.84
N TRP A 253 3.82 11.18 -11.56
CA TRP A 253 4.69 12.34 -11.76
C TRP A 253 5.06 13.01 -10.43
N ALA A 254 4.08 13.23 -9.55
CA ALA A 254 4.33 13.81 -8.24
C ALA A 254 5.33 12.98 -7.44
N ARG A 255 5.25 11.64 -7.53
CA ARG A 255 6.16 10.72 -6.82
C ARG A 255 7.57 10.73 -7.40
N SER A 256 7.74 10.87 -8.71
CA SER A 256 9.06 10.86 -9.37
C SER A 256 9.74 12.22 -9.36
N ASN A 257 9.01 13.29 -9.66
CA ASN A 257 9.55 14.64 -9.78
C ASN A 257 8.51 15.71 -9.38
N PRO A 258 8.27 15.92 -8.08
CA PRO A 258 7.25 16.85 -7.63
C PRO A 258 7.57 18.31 -7.96
N HIS A 259 8.85 18.72 -8.03
CA HIS A 259 9.21 20.12 -8.36
C HIS A 259 8.83 20.48 -9.80
N GLU A 260 9.08 19.57 -10.73
CA GLU A 260 8.68 19.74 -12.12
C GLU A 260 7.15 19.78 -12.25
N LEU A 261 6.44 18.93 -11.51
CA LEU A 261 4.97 18.96 -11.51
C LEU A 261 4.44 20.31 -11.00
N VAL A 262 5.03 20.90 -9.95
CA VAL A 262 4.68 22.26 -9.48
C VAL A 262 4.87 23.27 -10.61
N GLN A 263 6.04 23.28 -11.26
CA GLN A 263 6.32 24.22 -12.36
C GLN A 263 5.34 24.06 -13.53
N LYS A 264 5.02 22.81 -13.89
CA LYS A 264 4.13 22.53 -15.02
C LYS A 264 2.67 22.83 -14.70
N SER A 265 2.26 22.71 -13.46
CA SER A 265 0.85 22.83 -13.08
C SER A 265 0.23 24.19 -13.40
N ASP A 266 1.03 25.27 -13.45
CA ASP A 266 0.58 26.59 -13.88
C ASP A 266 0.07 26.62 -15.34
N SER A 267 0.44 25.64 -16.16
CA SER A 267 -0.06 25.49 -17.53
C SER A 267 -1.33 24.63 -17.65
N PHE A 268 -1.78 24.01 -16.55
CA PHE A 268 -2.96 23.15 -16.55
C PHE A 268 -4.25 23.96 -16.38
N ALA A 269 -5.36 23.41 -16.87
CA ALA A 269 -6.68 23.92 -16.52
C ALA A 269 -6.91 23.82 -15.00
N LEU A 270 -7.64 24.78 -14.42
CA LEU A 270 -7.79 24.94 -12.95
C LEU A 270 -8.09 23.63 -12.21
N ALA A 271 -9.05 22.83 -12.69
CA ALA A 271 -9.41 21.57 -12.03
C ALA A 271 -8.24 20.57 -11.94
N LEU A 272 -7.39 20.54 -12.97
CA LEU A 272 -6.21 19.69 -13.00
C LEU A 272 -5.03 20.34 -12.26
N GLN A 273 -4.90 21.66 -12.31
CA GLN A 273 -3.92 22.41 -11.53
C GLN A 273 -4.08 22.12 -10.03
N THR A 274 -5.32 22.10 -9.52
CA THR A 274 -5.60 21.70 -8.13
C THR A 274 -5.07 20.29 -7.85
N ILE A 275 -5.44 19.28 -8.66
CA ILE A 275 -5.00 17.89 -8.46
C ILE A 275 -3.46 17.78 -8.51
N ALA A 276 -2.83 18.45 -9.47
CA ALA A 276 -1.38 18.45 -9.63
C ALA A 276 -0.66 19.05 -8.41
N MET A 277 -1.15 20.19 -7.93
CA MET A 277 -0.59 20.83 -6.73
C MET A 277 -0.81 19.97 -5.49
N GLU A 278 -1.98 19.37 -5.31
CA GLU A 278 -2.26 18.46 -4.19
C GLU A 278 -1.26 17.30 -4.13
N GLU A 279 -1.08 16.59 -5.23
CA GLU A 279 -0.19 15.43 -5.30
C GLU A 279 1.28 15.86 -5.14
N ALA A 280 1.68 16.98 -5.74
CA ALA A 280 3.03 17.52 -5.60
C ALA A 280 3.35 17.91 -4.14
N ILE A 281 2.43 18.60 -3.46
CA ILE A 281 2.58 18.99 -2.05
C ILE A 281 2.69 17.76 -1.15
N LEU A 282 1.83 16.75 -1.36
CA LEU A 282 1.88 15.50 -0.60
C LEU A 282 3.19 14.73 -0.81
N SER A 283 3.71 14.73 -2.04
CA SER A 283 4.97 14.11 -2.38
C SER A 283 6.16 14.85 -1.78
N LEU A 284 6.22 16.18 -1.93
CA LEU A 284 7.22 17.03 -1.28
C LEU A 284 7.18 16.85 0.24
N GLY A 285 5.99 16.72 0.84
CA GLY A 285 5.86 16.48 2.28
C GLY A 285 6.55 15.21 2.80
N ARG A 286 6.85 14.25 1.92
CA ARG A 286 7.61 13.04 2.26
C ARG A 286 9.12 13.26 2.23
N THR A 287 9.61 14.14 1.35
CA THR A 287 11.05 14.28 1.06
C THR A 287 11.62 15.62 1.55
N ASN A 288 10.89 16.72 1.39
CA ASN A 288 11.27 18.08 1.79
C ASN A 288 10.05 18.87 2.30
N ARG A 289 9.83 18.85 3.62
CA ARG A 289 8.66 19.44 4.27
C ARG A 289 8.61 20.97 4.17
N ASP A 290 9.73 21.65 4.36
CA ASP A 290 9.79 23.12 4.31
C ASP A 290 9.42 23.63 2.92
N GLU A 291 9.85 22.90 1.89
CA GLU A 291 9.46 23.21 0.53
C GLU A 291 7.99 22.90 0.24
N ALA A 292 7.47 21.76 0.72
CA ALA A 292 6.06 21.42 0.60
C ALA A 292 5.16 22.51 1.20
N VAL A 293 5.54 23.02 2.37
CA VAL A 293 4.87 24.16 3.02
C VAL A 293 4.89 25.40 2.14
N ARG A 294 6.07 25.76 1.61
CA ARG A 294 6.23 26.97 0.81
C ARG A 294 5.37 26.91 -0.46
N VAL A 295 5.33 25.74 -1.12
CA VAL A 295 4.46 25.47 -2.28
C VAL A 295 2.98 25.53 -1.88
N LEU A 296 2.61 24.92 -0.75
CA LEU A 296 1.24 24.94 -0.22
C LEU A 296 0.75 26.37 0.06
N GLN A 297 1.57 27.20 0.70
CA GLN A 297 1.23 28.61 0.96
C GLN A 297 1.09 29.41 -0.33
N ASP A 298 1.97 29.19 -1.31
CA ASP A 298 1.87 29.86 -2.61
C ASP A 298 0.58 29.47 -3.36
N ALA A 299 0.30 28.17 -3.42
CA ALA A 299 -0.90 27.65 -4.06
C ALA A 299 -2.19 28.08 -3.35
N HIS A 300 -2.16 28.23 -2.02
CA HIS A 300 -3.27 28.77 -1.25
C HIS A 300 -3.52 30.25 -1.54
N ARG A 301 -2.48 31.09 -1.57
CA ARG A 301 -2.60 32.52 -1.94
C ARG A 301 -3.15 32.72 -3.35
N LYS A 302 -2.85 31.80 -4.26
CA LYS A 302 -3.38 31.78 -5.64
C LYS A 302 -4.81 31.23 -5.73
N GLY A 303 -5.39 30.72 -4.65
CA GLY A 303 -6.72 30.09 -4.65
C GLY A 303 -6.79 28.74 -5.39
N ILE A 304 -5.65 28.09 -5.59
CA ILE A 304 -5.55 26.81 -6.34
C ILE A 304 -5.84 25.62 -5.42
N VAL A 305 -5.35 25.69 -4.19
CA VAL A 305 -5.44 24.60 -3.20
C VAL A 305 -6.69 24.76 -2.34
N VAL A 306 -7.43 23.66 -2.21
CA VAL A 306 -8.63 23.57 -1.37
C VAL A 306 -8.28 23.14 0.06
N MET A 307 -9.22 23.35 1.00
CA MET A 307 -9.03 22.95 2.39
C MET A 307 -8.70 21.46 2.56
N ASN A 308 -9.18 20.59 1.66
CA ASN A 308 -8.89 19.16 1.68
C ASN A 308 -7.40 18.81 1.50
N SER A 309 -6.65 19.65 0.78
CA SER A 309 -5.22 19.44 0.55
C SER A 309 -4.41 19.80 1.80
N LEU A 310 -4.80 20.88 2.50
CA LEU A 310 -4.27 21.23 3.82
C LEU A 310 -4.52 20.08 4.80
N ASP A 311 -5.75 19.57 4.85
CA ASP A 311 -6.12 18.43 5.70
C ASP A 311 -5.22 17.21 5.46
N SER A 312 -5.02 16.84 4.19
CA SER A 312 -4.24 15.65 3.83
C SER A 312 -2.75 15.82 4.15
N PHE A 313 -2.17 16.98 3.80
CA PHE A 313 -0.77 17.29 4.07
C PHE A 313 -0.47 17.32 5.57
N PHE A 314 -1.25 18.07 6.35
CA PHE A 314 -1.02 18.16 7.80
C PHE A 314 -1.34 16.87 8.54
N THR A 315 -2.30 16.08 8.07
CA THR A 315 -2.51 14.73 8.61
C THR A 315 -1.25 13.88 8.44
N GLN A 316 -0.68 13.84 7.24
CA GLN A 316 0.54 13.08 6.98
C GLN A 316 1.75 13.63 7.74
N TRP A 317 1.88 14.96 7.83
CA TRP A 317 2.95 15.58 8.61
C TRP A 317 2.82 15.23 10.09
N VAL A 318 1.64 15.33 10.69
CA VAL A 318 1.46 14.99 12.11
C VAL A 318 1.76 13.53 12.40
N ILE A 319 1.39 12.61 11.50
CA ILE A 319 1.70 11.18 11.64
C ILE A 319 3.22 10.95 11.66
N THR A 320 3.99 11.66 10.83
CA THR A 320 5.43 11.43 10.67
C THR A 320 6.30 12.29 11.59
N ASP A 321 5.88 13.52 11.89
CA ASP A 321 6.58 14.52 12.71
C ASP A 321 5.58 15.51 13.32
N ARG A 322 4.86 15.05 14.34
CA ARG A 322 3.92 15.85 15.12
C ARG A 322 4.55 17.12 15.70
N ARG A 323 5.78 17.05 16.20
CA ARG A 323 6.42 18.19 16.87
C ARG A 323 6.74 19.28 15.86
N GLY A 324 7.32 18.93 14.71
CA GLY A 324 7.59 19.86 13.64
C GLY A 324 6.32 20.53 13.12
N ALA A 325 5.26 19.77 12.88
CA ALA A 325 3.98 20.31 12.42
C ALA A 325 3.39 21.36 13.40
N ILE A 326 3.39 21.04 14.71
CA ILE A 326 2.92 21.98 15.74
C ILE A 326 3.82 23.21 15.81
N GLN A 327 5.14 23.00 15.88
CA GLN A 327 6.09 24.11 15.99
C GLN A 327 5.96 25.07 14.80
N TRP A 328 5.84 24.54 13.59
CA TRP A 328 5.68 25.34 12.38
C TRP A 328 4.46 26.25 12.44
N ILE A 329 3.29 25.73 12.83
CA ILE A 329 2.08 26.55 12.96
C ILE A 329 2.27 27.67 13.98
N LEU A 330 2.91 27.36 15.12
CA LEU A 330 3.09 28.33 16.21
C LEU A 330 4.11 29.42 15.84
N SER A 331 5.10 29.11 15.01
CA SER A 331 6.11 30.07 14.56
C SER A 331 5.74 30.83 13.29
N ASN A 332 4.72 30.39 12.55
CA ASN A 332 4.38 30.99 11.27
C ASN A 332 3.44 32.19 11.45
N GLU A 333 4.03 33.38 11.45
CA GLU A 333 3.35 34.66 11.59
C GLU A 333 2.56 35.08 10.34
N ASP A 334 2.86 34.49 9.17
CA ASP A 334 2.18 34.82 7.91
C ASP A 334 0.80 34.16 7.77
N LEU A 335 0.48 33.17 8.62
CA LEU A 335 -0.83 32.52 8.63
C LEU A 335 -1.90 33.46 9.17
N GLN A 336 -2.97 33.64 8.41
CA GLN A 336 -4.17 34.32 8.89
C GLN A 336 -4.83 33.46 9.99
N ASP A 337 -5.55 34.10 10.91
CA ASP A 337 -6.15 33.42 12.07
C ASP A 337 -7.05 32.24 11.68
N HIS A 338 -7.85 32.39 10.62
CA HIS A 338 -8.74 31.34 10.15
C HIS A 338 -8.00 30.16 9.49
N GLU A 339 -6.88 30.41 8.80
CA GLU A 339 -6.01 29.37 8.24
C GLU A 339 -5.34 28.60 9.38
N ARG A 340 -4.74 29.33 10.33
CA ARG A 340 -4.10 28.78 11.53
C ARG A 340 -5.09 27.90 12.30
N GLU A 341 -6.30 28.39 12.52
CA GLU A 341 -7.37 27.63 13.16
C GLU A 341 -7.70 26.35 12.39
N SER A 342 -7.84 26.44 11.06
CA SER A 342 -8.21 25.28 10.23
C SER A 342 -7.14 24.21 10.27
N ILE A 343 -5.87 24.58 10.12
CA ILE A 343 -4.73 23.65 10.20
C ILE A 343 -4.64 23.04 11.60
N LEU A 344 -4.77 23.87 12.65
CA LEU A 344 -4.74 23.37 14.02
C LEU A 344 -5.86 22.37 14.31
N LYS A 345 -7.07 22.57 13.77
CA LYS A 345 -8.16 21.58 13.87
C LYS A 345 -7.74 20.24 13.26
N VAL A 346 -7.09 20.25 12.09
CA VAL A 346 -6.54 19.04 11.47
C VAL A 346 -5.54 18.38 12.40
N ILE A 347 -4.52 19.12 12.85
CA ILE A 347 -3.49 18.58 13.73
C ILE A 347 -4.10 17.94 14.97
N ILE A 348 -4.98 18.67 15.63
CA ILE A 348 -5.58 18.25 16.88
C ILE A 348 -6.45 17.00 16.68
N ARG A 349 -7.23 16.92 15.60
CA ARG A 349 -8.00 15.74 15.20
C ARG A 349 -7.08 14.55 14.89
N THR A 350 -6.01 14.75 14.13
CA THR A 350 -5.04 13.68 13.82
C THR A 350 -4.32 13.19 15.08
N VAL A 351 -3.91 14.09 15.97
CA VAL A 351 -3.33 13.72 17.27
C VAL A 351 -4.35 12.97 18.12
N ALA A 352 -5.63 13.33 18.08
CA ALA A 352 -6.67 12.63 18.84
C ALA A 352 -6.80 11.16 18.41
N MET A 353 -6.75 10.90 17.10
CA MET A 353 -6.80 9.55 16.55
C MET A 353 -5.60 8.69 16.96
N MET A 354 -4.44 9.32 17.24
CA MET A 354 -3.23 8.62 17.66
C MET A 354 -3.08 8.53 19.19
N ASP A 355 -3.50 9.57 19.92
CA ASP A 355 -3.29 9.78 21.35
C ASP A 355 -4.28 10.83 21.88
N SER A 356 -5.47 10.37 22.28
CA SER A 356 -6.58 11.19 22.78
C SER A 356 -6.18 12.11 23.94
N ARG A 357 -5.38 11.61 24.88
CA ARG A 357 -4.93 12.38 26.06
C ARG A 357 -3.99 13.51 25.66
N ARG A 358 -3.02 13.24 24.78
CA ARG A 358 -2.13 14.30 24.27
C ARG A 358 -2.87 15.32 23.43
N SER A 359 -3.90 14.92 22.68
CA SER A 359 -4.73 15.88 21.93
C SER A 359 -5.43 16.87 22.87
N LEU A 360 -6.00 16.40 23.98
CA LEU A 360 -6.60 17.29 24.99
C LEU A 360 -5.56 18.24 25.60
N GLN A 361 -4.37 17.74 25.96
CA GLN A 361 -3.29 18.59 26.48
C GLN A 361 -2.83 19.64 25.46
N LEU A 362 -2.71 19.25 24.20
CA LEU A 362 -2.35 20.15 23.11
C LEU A 362 -3.41 21.25 22.96
N ARG A 363 -4.69 20.91 22.98
CA ARG A 363 -5.77 21.91 22.97
C ARG A 363 -5.69 22.83 24.17
N ILE A 364 -5.53 22.33 25.39
CA ILE A 364 -5.48 23.21 26.58
C ILE A 364 -4.36 24.24 26.44
N ARG A 365 -3.20 23.83 25.93
CA ARG A 365 -2.07 24.73 25.67
C ARG A 365 -2.36 25.72 24.56
N LEU A 366 -2.96 25.27 23.46
CA LEU A 366 -3.20 26.08 22.26
C LEU A 366 -4.55 26.79 22.26
N GLY A 367 -5.40 26.56 23.27
CA GLY A 367 -6.80 26.95 23.29
C GLY A 367 -7.03 28.46 23.15
N HIS A 368 -6.06 29.25 23.62
CA HIS A 368 -6.05 30.70 23.49
C HIS A 368 -5.88 31.18 22.02
N LEU A 369 -5.46 30.31 21.11
CA LEU A 369 -5.30 30.61 19.68
C LEU A 369 -6.58 30.36 18.87
N PHE A 370 -7.70 29.99 19.51
CA PHE A 370 -8.95 29.67 18.82
C PHE A 370 -10.10 30.49 19.38
N ASP A 371 -11.03 30.88 18.50
CA ASP A 371 -12.34 31.44 18.89
C ASP A 371 -13.37 30.35 19.24
N ILE A 372 -12.99 29.07 19.12
CA ILE A 372 -13.81 27.95 19.56
C ILE A 372 -13.63 27.75 21.05
N SER A 373 -14.75 27.84 21.77
CA SER A 373 -14.79 27.55 23.21
C SER A 373 -14.18 26.16 23.49
N VAL A 374 -13.36 26.07 24.54
CA VAL A 374 -12.74 24.79 24.94
C VAL A 374 -13.80 23.71 25.10
N GLU A 375 -14.99 24.13 25.50
CA GLU A 375 -16.16 23.30 25.69
C GLU A 375 -16.60 22.59 24.40
N GLN A 376 -16.77 23.35 23.32
CA GLN A 376 -17.22 22.79 22.04
C GLN A 376 -16.20 21.79 21.49
N TYR A 377 -14.92 22.09 21.64
CA TYR A 377 -13.85 21.21 21.21
C TYR A 377 -13.82 19.90 22.00
N GLU A 378 -13.94 19.94 23.34
CA GLU A 378 -13.96 18.73 24.15
C GLU A 378 -15.09 17.78 23.74
N ALA A 379 -16.28 18.34 23.45
CA ALA A 379 -17.41 17.55 22.97
C ALA A 379 -17.17 16.94 21.57
N ASP A 380 -16.55 17.69 20.66
CA ASP A 380 -16.25 17.19 19.31
C ASP A 380 -15.12 16.14 19.33
N LEU A 381 -14.10 16.31 20.17
CA LEU A 381 -13.06 15.32 20.41
C LEU A 381 -13.66 14.01 20.94
N VAL A 382 -14.51 14.11 21.97
CA VAL A 382 -15.19 12.94 22.54
C VAL A 382 -16.08 12.28 21.49
N ARG A 383 -16.75 13.05 20.62
CA ARG A 383 -17.52 12.48 19.49
C ARG A 383 -16.64 11.73 18.50
N THR A 384 -15.53 12.33 18.07
CA THR A 384 -14.60 11.67 17.16
C THR A 384 -14.10 10.36 17.75
N LEU A 385 -13.69 10.37 19.02
CA LEU A 385 -13.25 9.16 19.70
C LEU A 385 -14.38 8.16 19.87
N ALA A 386 -15.59 8.57 20.27
CA ALA A 386 -16.70 7.64 20.45
C ALA A 386 -16.97 6.83 19.16
N ASN A 387 -16.83 7.46 18.00
CA ASN A 387 -17.04 6.83 16.70
C ASN A 387 -15.88 5.93 16.23
N SER A 388 -14.65 6.12 16.73
CA SER A 388 -13.46 5.38 16.26
C SER A 388 -12.83 4.45 17.31
N ASP A 389 -12.85 4.88 18.57
CA ASP A 389 -12.27 4.23 19.76
C ASP A 389 -13.10 4.63 21.00
N LEU A 390 -14.20 3.89 21.20
CA LEU A 390 -15.16 4.12 22.26
C LEU A 390 -14.54 4.06 23.67
N GLU A 391 -13.56 3.18 23.89
CA GLU A 391 -12.90 3.03 25.20
C GLU A 391 -12.06 4.26 25.53
N SER A 392 -11.32 4.79 24.55
CA SER A 392 -10.62 6.06 24.71
C SER A 392 -11.58 7.20 25.03
N ALA A 393 -12.72 7.28 24.36
CA ALA A 393 -13.75 8.29 24.61
C ALA A 393 -14.27 8.23 26.06
N ILE A 394 -14.61 7.03 26.55
CA ILE A 394 -15.06 6.80 27.93
C ILE A 394 -13.97 7.20 28.93
N SER A 395 -12.72 6.79 28.67
CA SER A 395 -11.58 7.09 29.55
C SER A 395 -11.27 8.60 29.64
N LEU A 396 -11.67 9.38 28.64
CA LEU A 396 -11.45 10.83 28.57
C LEU A 396 -12.50 11.61 29.37
N LEU A 397 -13.74 11.11 29.50
CA LEU A 397 -14.85 11.79 30.17
C LEU A 397 -14.54 12.35 31.57
N PRO A 398 -13.77 11.67 32.45
CA PRO A 398 -13.41 12.24 33.74
C PRO A 398 -12.61 13.55 33.64
N SER A 399 -11.80 13.70 32.59
CA SER A 399 -10.90 14.83 32.34
C SER A 399 -11.56 16.00 31.61
N VAL A 400 -12.76 15.80 31.05
CA VAL A 400 -13.56 16.85 30.39
C VAL A 400 -14.05 17.87 31.43
N ARG A 401 -14.09 19.15 31.07
CA ARG A 401 -14.57 20.22 31.94
C ARG A 401 -16.05 20.05 32.28
N ARG A 402 -16.48 20.60 33.41
CA ARG A 402 -17.83 20.41 33.93
C ARG A 402 -18.90 20.82 32.91
N GLU A 403 -18.66 21.92 32.21
CA GLU A 403 -19.55 22.54 31.23
C GLU A 403 -19.76 21.64 30.01
N SER A 404 -18.72 20.93 29.57
CA SER A 404 -18.77 20.00 28.42
C SER A 404 -19.02 18.56 28.76
N LYS A 405 -18.90 18.18 30.03
CA LYS A 405 -19.01 16.79 30.46
C LYS A 405 -20.37 16.20 30.12
N PHE A 406 -21.44 16.97 30.26
CA PHE A 406 -22.79 16.54 29.88
C PHE A 406 -22.89 16.22 28.39
N LYS A 407 -22.55 17.18 27.52
CA LYS A 407 -22.60 17.01 26.06
C LYS A 407 -21.73 15.84 25.59
N SER A 408 -20.54 15.72 26.17
CA SER A 408 -19.58 14.65 25.87
C SER A 408 -20.10 13.28 26.31
N ALA A 409 -20.62 13.17 27.54
CA ALA A 409 -21.22 11.94 28.03
C ALA A 409 -22.44 11.54 27.18
N SER A 410 -23.30 12.49 26.80
CA SER A 410 -24.46 12.23 25.93
C SER A 410 -24.06 11.59 24.61
N VAL A 411 -22.98 12.07 23.97
CA VAL A 411 -22.48 11.49 22.72
C VAL A 411 -21.97 10.06 22.92
N VAL A 412 -21.19 9.81 23.99
CA VAL A 412 -20.70 8.45 24.28
C VAL A 412 -21.86 7.51 24.63
N GLY A 413 -22.84 8.01 25.38
CA GLY A 413 -24.05 7.27 25.74
C GLY A 413 -24.87 6.87 24.51
N GLU A 414 -25.01 7.77 23.54
CA GLU A 414 -25.67 7.50 22.26
C GLU A 414 -24.95 6.38 21.48
N VAL A 415 -23.62 6.46 21.33
CA VAL A 415 -22.84 5.43 20.63
C VAL A 415 -22.93 4.07 21.35
N LEU A 416 -22.89 4.06 22.68
CA LEU A 416 -23.07 2.85 23.48
C LEU A 416 -24.45 2.21 23.26
N VAL A 417 -25.51 3.01 23.15
CA VAL A 417 -26.85 2.49 22.85
C VAL A 417 -26.90 1.86 21.45
N PHE A 418 -26.33 2.50 20.44
CA PHE A 418 -26.26 1.93 19.08
C PHE A 418 -25.33 0.71 18.96
N GLY A 419 -24.42 0.53 19.92
CA GLY A 419 -23.55 -0.64 20.04
C GLY A 419 -24.06 -1.71 21.00
N ASP A 420 -25.37 -1.75 21.28
CA ASP A 420 -26.05 -2.71 22.17
C ASP A 420 -25.52 -2.75 23.62
N GLN A 421 -25.04 -1.61 24.12
CA GLN A 421 -24.53 -1.46 25.50
C GLN A 421 -25.27 -0.37 26.31
N PRO A 422 -26.62 -0.33 26.34
CA PRO A 422 -27.38 0.73 26.98
C PRO A 422 -27.17 0.80 28.50
N LEU A 423 -27.01 -0.33 29.19
CA LEU A 423 -26.73 -0.34 30.64
C LEU A 423 -25.38 0.32 30.97
N ARG A 424 -24.39 0.11 30.09
CA ARG A 424 -23.10 0.79 30.19
C ARG A 424 -23.25 2.30 29.96
N ALA A 425 -24.10 2.71 29.02
CA ALA A 425 -24.45 4.12 28.81
C ALA A 425 -25.05 4.76 30.06
N LEU A 426 -25.98 4.08 30.75
CA LEU A 426 -26.56 4.57 32.01
C LEU A 426 -25.48 4.75 33.10
N GLY A 427 -24.47 3.88 33.13
CA GLY A 427 -23.35 3.97 34.08
C GLY A 427 -22.57 5.29 33.99
N LEU A 428 -22.50 5.93 32.81
CA LEU A 428 -21.80 7.20 32.62
C LEU A 428 -22.42 8.38 33.38
N ALA A 429 -23.69 8.28 33.79
CA ALA A 429 -24.35 9.31 34.59
C ALA A 429 -23.63 9.58 35.92
N ASN A 430 -22.86 8.60 36.43
CA ASN A 430 -22.07 8.78 37.65
C ASN A 430 -20.95 9.82 37.50
N LEU A 431 -20.50 10.08 36.27
CA LEU A 431 -19.50 11.10 35.94
C LEU A 431 -20.10 12.51 35.91
N LEU A 432 -21.43 12.64 35.90
CA LEU A 432 -22.14 13.90 35.75
C LEU A 432 -22.55 14.54 37.10
N PRO A 433 -22.61 15.89 37.16
CA PRO A 433 -23.26 16.60 38.26
C PRO A 433 -24.67 16.08 38.51
N ARG A 434 -25.10 16.00 39.78
CA ARG A 434 -26.39 15.39 40.17
C ARG A 434 -27.59 16.03 39.46
N ASP A 435 -27.54 17.34 39.26
CA ASP A 435 -28.55 18.15 38.57
C ASP A 435 -28.67 17.83 37.06
N ARG A 436 -27.67 17.17 36.46
CA ARG A 436 -27.66 16.81 35.04
C ARG A 436 -27.94 15.32 34.76
N ARG A 437 -28.02 14.49 35.81
CA ARG A 437 -28.16 13.02 35.64
C ARG A 437 -29.50 12.65 35.04
N SER A 438 -30.59 13.25 35.49
CA SER A 438 -31.93 12.97 34.98
C SER A 438 -32.06 13.28 33.49
N ASP A 439 -31.55 14.43 33.05
CA ASP A 439 -31.52 14.82 31.63
C ASP A 439 -30.73 13.81 30.79
N TYR A 440 -29.59 13.36 31.30
CA TYR A 440 -28.75 12.38 30.63
C TYR A 440 -29.43 11.01 30.52
N TYR A 441 -29.99 10.49 31.62
CA TYR A 441 -30.72 9.23 31.63
C TYR A 441 -31.88 9.25 30.65
N TYR A 442 -32.67 10.32 30.68
CA TYR A 442 -33.77 10.49 29.75
C TYR A 442 -33.30 10.50 28.29
N GLY A 443 -32.20 11.20 27.97
CA GLY A 443 -31.58 11.14 26.64
C GLY A 443 -31.19 9.72 26.23
N VAL A 444 -30.49 8.97 27.09
CA VAL A 444 -30.12 7.57 26.83
C VAL A 444 -31.36 6.70 26.56
N PHE A 445 -32.41 6.84 27.36
CA PHE A 445 -33.66 6.10 27.15
C PHE A 445 -34.38 6.49 25.86
N VAL A 446 -34.34 7.77 25.45
CA VAL A 446 -34.90 8.18 24.15
C VAL A 446 -34.16 7.48 23.01
N HIS A 447 -32.82 7.47 23.01
CA HIS A 447 -32.05 6.76 21.99
C HIS A 447 -32.32 5.25 22.04
N TRP A 448 -32.34 4.65 23.23
CA TRP A 448 -32.59 3.21 23.39
C TRP A 448 -33.99 2.84 22.90
N SER A 449 -35.02 3.63 23.25
CA SER A 449 -36.39 3.41 22.78
C SER A 449 -36.53 3.46 21.26
N ARG A 450 -35.73 4.28 20.58
CA ARG A 450 -35.76 4.39 19.11
C ARG A 450 -35.01 3.26 18.43
N HIS A 451 -33.94 2.76 19.07
CA HIS A 451 -33.11 1.71 18.52
C HIS A 451 -33.70 0.31 18.78
N ASP A 452 -34.06 0.03 20.03
CA ASP A 452 -34.62 -1.24 20.49
C ASP A 452 -35.68 -1.01 21.60
N PRO A 453 -36.93 -0.67 21.20
CA PRO A 453 -38.00 -0.40 22.17
C PRO A 453 -38.40 -1.61 23.00
N LYS A 454 -38.30 -2.84 22.45
CA LYS A 454 -38.72 -4.06 23.16
C LYS A 454 -37.76 -4.40 24.28
N HIS A 455 -36.46 -4.39 23.99
CA HIS A 455 -35.46 -4.65 25.01
C HIS A 455 -35.47 -3.58 26.11
N LEU A 456 -35.79 -2.32 25.78
CA LEU A 456 -36.02 -1.31 26.80
C LEU A 456 -37.21 -1.68 27.71
N VAL A 457 -38.36 -2.08 27.15
CA VAL A 457 -39.54 -2.52 27.93
C VAL A 457 -39.18 -3.67 28.88
N GLU A 458 -38.50 -4.69 28.38
CA GLU A 458 -38.04 -5.84 29.18
C GLU A 458 -37.10 -5.39 30.31
N SER A 459 -36.25 -4.40 30.04
CA SER A 459 -35.26 -3.89 30.99
C SER A 459 -35.84 -2.99 32.09
N ILE A 460 -37.02 -2.36 31.90
CA ILE A 460 -37.57 -1.36 32.85
C ILE A 460 -37.64 -1.88 34.28
N SER A 461 -38.11 -3.11 34.49
CA SER A 461 -38.24 -3.70 35.84
C SER A 461 -36.91 -3.80 36.59
N SER A 462 -35.80 -3.97 35.87
CA SER A 462 -34.46 -4.13 36.42
C SER A 462 -33.79 -2.79 36.78
N LEU A 463 -34.34 -1.67 36.30
CA LEU A 463 -33.78 -0.34 36.55
C LEU A 463 -34.02 0.07 38.01
N SER A 464 -32.94 0.48 38.67
CA SER A 464 -32.94 1.02 40.03
C SER A 464 -32.12 2.32 40.06
N PRO A 465 -32.63 3.42 40.66
CA PRO A 465 -33.85 3.53 41.46
C PRO A 465 -35.16 3.64 40.66
N GLN A 466 -36.32 3.64 41.36
CA GLN A 466 -37.67 3.73 40.78
C GLN A 466 -37.83 4.87 39.76
N ASN A 467 -37.22 6.03 40.03
CA ASN A 467 -37.28 7.19 39.14
C ASN A 467 -36.70 6.92 37.74
N LEU A 468 -35.75 5.98 37.58
CA LEU A 468 -35.26 5.58 36.26
C LEU A 468 -36.31 4.81 35.45
N ARG A 469 -37.17 4.04 36.12
CA ARG A 469 -38.28 3.31 35.47
C ARG A 469 -39.28 4.30 34.89
N THR A 470 -39.63 5.33 35.67
CA THR A 470 -40.52 6.41 35.23
C THR A 470 -39.92 7.18 34.05
N LEU A 471 -38.62 7.50 34.08
CA LEU A 471 -37.93 8.15 32.95
C LEU A 471 -37.90 7.26 31.69
N ALA A 472 -37.66 5.96 31.83
CA ALA A 472 -37.68 5.01 30.72
C ALA A 472 -39.08 4.86 30.11
N ALA A 473 -40.11 4.72 30.94
CA ALA A 473 -41.50 4.66 30.51
C ALA A 473 -41.93 5.95 29.79
N LYS A 474 -41.49 7.11 30.29
CA LYS A 474 -41.72 8.41 29.64
C LYS A 474 -41.03 8.51 28.27
N ALA A 475 -39.79 8.05 28.16
CA ALA A 475 -39.07 8.04 26.89
C ALA A 475 -39.75 7.13 25.85
N LEU A 476 -40.20 5.92 26.24
CA LEU A 476 -40.93 5.00 25.35
C LEU A 476 -42.22 5.60 24.81
N THR A 477 -43.03 6.17 25.70
CA THR A 477 -44.31 6.77 25.31
C THR A 477 -44.14 7.98 24.39
N GLN A 478 -43.09 8.79 24.61
CA GLN A 478 -42.81 9.95 23.78
C GLN A 478 -42.19 9.61 22.42
N SER A 479 -41.28 8.63 22.36
CA SER A 479 -40.64 8.24 21.10
C SER A 479 -41.58 7.52 20.13
N HIS A 480 -42.64 6.88 20.64
CA HIS A 480 -43.57 6.04 19.86
C HIS A 480 -45.02 6.53 19.90
N ALA A 481 -45.24 7.80 20.24
CA ALA A 481 -46.57 8.40 20.22
C ALA A 481 -47.21 8.27 18.82
N GLY A 482 -48.28 7.48 18.71
CA GLY A 482 -49.01 7.27 17.46
C GLY A 482 -48.50 6.13 16.57
N VAL A 483 -47.52 5.35 17.01
CA VAL A 483 -47.03 4.18 16.28
C VAL A 483 -47.39 2.91 17.07
N PRO A 484 -48.10 1.92 16.47
CA PRO A 484 -48.48 0.69 17.16
C PRO A 484 -47.28 -0.28 17.26
N VAL A 485 -46.27 0.08 18.08
CA VAL A 485 -45.07 -0.74 18.31
C VAL A 485 -45.28 -1.76 19.43
N PHE A 486 -46.14 -1.45 20.40
CA PHE A 486 -46.34 -2.23 21.62
C PHE A 486 -47.67 -2.97 21.63
N SER A 487 -47.70 -4.13 22.26
CA SER A 487 -48.94 -4.86 22.55
C SER A 487 -49.78 -4.12 23.61
N PRO A 488 -51.10 -4.40 23.72
CA PRO A 488 -51.93 -3.85 24.79
C PRO A 488 -51.37 -4.13 26.19
N GLU A 489 -50.82 -5.33 26.41
CA GLU A 489 -50.22 -5.73 27.68
C GLU A 489 -48.94 -4.93 27.98
N GLU A 490 -48.08 -4.70 26.99
CA GLU A 490 -46.88 -3.86 27.12
C GLU A 490 -47.25 -2.40 27.41
N LEU A 491 -48.30 -1.87 26.77
CA LEU A 491 -48.80 -0.52 27.04
C LEU A 491 -49.35 -0.39 28.46
N GLU A 492 -50.09 -1.38 28.96
CA GLU A 492 -50.56 -1.40 30.35
C GLU A 492 -49.38 -1.47 31.32
N TYR A 493 -48.38 -2.30 31.01
CA TYR A 493 -47.15 -2.42 31.79
C TYR A 493 -46.38 -1.10 31.87
N ILE A 494 -46.19 -0.40 30.75
CA ILE A 494 -45.53 0.92 30.69
C ILE A 494 -46.31 1.96 31.50
N LYS A 495 -47.65 1.97 31.42
CA LYS A 495 -48.51 2.93 32.15
C LYS A 495 -48.33 2.83 33.67
N ARG A 496 -48.22 1.62 34.23
CA ARG A 496 -48.02 1.43 35.68
C ARG A 496 -46.82 2.21 36.22
N TYR A 497 -45.71 2.25 35.48
CA TYR A 497 -44.51 3.00 35.89
C TYR A 497 -44.63 4.52 35.74
N LEU A 498 -45.56 5.01 34.92
CA LEU A 498 -45.88 6.43 34.82
C LEU A 498 -46.80 6.89 35.96
N ASP A 499 -47.69 6.02 36.43
CA ASP A 499 -48.62 6.33 37.52
C ASP A 499 -47.95 6.25 38.91
N ASP A 500 -46.92 5.40 39.05
CA ASP A 500 -46.21 5.15 40.31
C ASP A 500 -45.08 6.16 40.65
N GLY A 501 -44.72 7.07 39.76
CA GLY A 501 -43.56 7.97 39.93
C GLY A 501 -43.87 9.43 39.63
#